data_AF-A0A841TCH7-F1
#
_entry.id   AF-A0A841TCH7-F1
#
_cell.length_a   1.000
_cell.length_b   1.000
_cell.length_c   1.000
_cell.angle_alpha   90.00
_cell.angle_beta   90.00
_cell.angle_gamma   90.00
#
_symmetry.space_group_name_H-M   'P 1'
#
loop_
_entity.id
_entity.type
_entity.pdbx_description
1 polymer ?
#
loop_
_entity_poly.entity_id
_entity_poly.type
_entity_poly.pdbx_seq_one_letter_code
_entity_poly.pdbx_strand_id
1 'polypeptide(L)' 'MDQEETRTCIVCGQPREEGIHIVSEFICSSCESEMVRTKVEDEKYPFFIRQLRQIWVRFHA' A
#
# COMPACT_ATOMS: atom_id res chain seq x y z
N MET A 1 28.09 -3.99 -0.12
CA MET A 1 27.12 -5.04 -0.48
C MET A 1 25.80 -4.49 -0.02
N ASP A 2 25.22 -3.66 -0.86
CA ASP A 2 24.00 -2.92 -0.57
C ASP A 2 22.88 -3.82 -1.09
N GLN A 3 22.27 -4.54 -0.15
CA GLN A 3 21.09 -5.34 -0.46
C GLN A 3 19.95 -4.36 -0.69
N GLU A 4 19.68 -4.08 -1.95
CA GLU A 4 18.49 -3.33 -2.36
C GLU A 4 17.28 -4.22 -2.07
N GLU A 5 16.72 -4.08 -0.87
CA GLU A 5 15.57 -4.85 -0.41
C GLU A 5 14.34 -4.44 -1.22
N THR A 6 14.13 -5.07 -2.38
CA THR A 6 12.88 -4.93 -3.13
C THR A 6 11.75 -5.50 -2.27
N ARG A 7 10.71 -4.70 -2.00
CA ARG A 7 9.58 -5.12 -1.19
C ARG A 7 8.33 -5.21 -2.06
N THR A 8 7.49 -6.21 -1.81
CA THR A 8 6.31 -6.44 -2.65
C THR A 8 5.18 -5.53 -2.21
N CYS A 9 4.71 -4.68 -3.11
CA CYS A 9 3.59 -3.78 -2.84
C CYS A 9 2.32 -4.60 -2.64
N ILE A 10 1.61 -4.38 -1.56
CA ILE A 10 0.39 -5.11 -1.22
C ILE A 10 -0.83 -4.66 -2.03
N VAL A 11 -0.74 -3.48 -2.65
CA VAL A 11 -1.82 -2.90 -3.47
C VAL A 11 -1.76 -3.42 -4.91
N CYS A 12 -0.58 -3.43 -5.53
CA CYS A 12 -0.40 -3.88 -6.92
C CYS A 12 0.29 -5.24 -7.06
N GLY A 13 0.79 -5.83 -5.97
CA GLY A 13 1.49 -7.12 -5.97
C GLY A 13 2.89 -7.09 -6.59
N GLN A 14 3.43 -5.91 -6.92
CA GLN A 14 4.71 -5.79 -7.63
C GLN A 14 5.89 -5.53 -6.67
N PRO A 15 7.07 -6.14 -6.89
CA PRO A 15 8.27 -5.82 -6.15
C PRO A 15 8.75 -4.42 -6.55
N ARG A 16 8.92 -3.53 -5.56
CA ARG A 16 9.49 -2.19 -5.74
C ARG A 16 10.49 -1.89 -4.65
N GLU A 17 11.44 -1.03 -4.97
CA GLU A 17 12.49 -0.57 -4.06
C GLU A 17 12.03 0.68 -3.29
N GLU A 18 11.14 1.46 -3.90
CA GLU A 18 10.69 2.75 -3.38
C GLU A 18 9.20 2.75 -3.02
N GLY A 19 8.91 3.27 -1.82
CA GLY A 19 7.56 3.39 -1.30
C GLY A 19 7.53 3.56 0.22
N ILE A 20 6.34 3.49 0.79
CA ILE A 20 6.11 3.58 2.24
C ILE A 20 5.80 2.21 2.86
N HIS A 21 6.26 2.04 4.10
CA HIS A 21 5.84 0.94 4.96
C HIS A 21 4.70 1.37 5.86
N ILE A 22 3.56 0.69 5.76
CA ILE A 22 2.44 0.87 6.67
C ILE A 22 2.37 -0.35 7.57
N VAL A 23 2.83 -0.18 8.82
CA VAL A 23 2.86 -1.22 9.85
C VAL A 23 3.75 -2.40 9.46
N SER A 24 3.20 -3.44 8.83
CA SER A 24 3.93 -4.62 8.34
C SER A 24 3.88 -4.78 6.82
N GLU A 25 3.11 -3.93 6.14
CA GLU A 25 2.85 -4.05 4.71
C GLU A 25 3.58 -2.93 3.94
N PHE A 26 3.99 -3.23 2.71
CA PHE A 26 4.67 -2.28 1.84
C PHE A 26 3.72 -1.74 0.77
N ILE A 27 3.76 -0.44 0.53
CA ILE A 27 3.02 0.22 -0.54
C ILE A 27 4.02 0.99 -1.39
N CYS A 28 4.05 0.73 -2.69
CA CYS A 28 4.95 1.44 -3.59
C CYS A 28 4.49 2.88 -3.84
N SER A 29 5.42 3.73 -4.29
CA SER A 29 5.14 5.15 -4.48
C SER A 29 4.03 5.48 -5.48
N SER A 30 3.85 4.63 -6.50
CA SER A 30 2.72 4.77 -7.42
C SER A 30 1.37 4.55 -6.73
N CYS A 31 1.28 3.52 -5.88
CA CYS A 31 0.04 3.19 -5.18
C CYS A 31 -0.27 4.20 -4.07
N GLU A 32 0.73 4.68 -3.33
CA GLU A 32 0.51 5.72 -2.32
C GLU A 32 0.05 7.03 -2.98
N SER A 33 0.64 7.38 -4.14
CA SER A 33 0.30 8.59 -4.88
C SER A 33 -1.11 8.50 -5.44
N GLU A 34 -1.51 7.34 -5.97
CA GLU A 34 -2.89 7.07 -6.37
C GLU A 34 -3.83 7.21 -5.17
N MET A 35 -3.51 6.63 -4.01
CA MET A 35 -4.36 6.72 -2.81
C MET A 35 -4.51 8.15 -2.29
N VAL A 36 -3.41 8.92 -2.26
CA VAL A 36 -3.42 10.33 -1.82
C VAL A 36 -4.12 11.23 -2.84
N ARG A 37 -3.99 10.92 -4.14
CA ARG A 37 -4.68 11.65 -5.22
C ARG A 37 -6.15 11.26 -5.33
N THR A 38 -6.51 10.03 -4.98
CA THR A 38 -7.89 9.55 -5.00
C THR A 38 -8.65 10.24 -3.87
N LYS A 39 -9.52 11.18 -4.24
CA LYS A 39 -10.36 11.88 -3.27
C LYS A 39 -11.38 10.92 -2.67
N VAL A 40 -11.82 11.23 -1.45
CA VAL A 40 -12.85 10.50 -0.71
C VAL A 40 -14.17 10.37 -1.50
N GLU A 41 -14.39 11.30 -2.42
CA GLU A 41 -15.56 11.41 -3.29
C GLU A 41 -15.51 10.48 -4.51
N ASP A 42 -14.36 9.86 -4.79
CA ASP A 42 -14.17 8.98 -5.94
C ASP A 42 -14.71 7.57 -5.61
N GLU A 43 -15.42 6.93 -6.54
CA GLU A 43 -15.99 5.58 -6.36
C GLU A 43 -14.93 4.51 -6.05
N LYS A 44 -13.65 4.82 -6.30
CA LYS A 44 -12.50 3.97 -6.00
C LYS A 44 -12.03 4.05 -4.55
N TYR A 45 -12.39 5.09 -3.80
CA TYR A 45 -12.03 5.24 -2.39
C TYR A 45 -12.42 4.03 -1.51
N PRO A 46 -13.65 3.48 -1.58
CA PRO A 46 -14.00 2.29 -0.80
C PRO A 46 -13.17 1.05 -1.15
N PHE A 47 -12.61 0.95 -2.36
CA PHE A 47 -11.71 -0.14 -2.73
C PHE A 47 -10.38 -0.04 -1.98
N PHE A 48 -9.76 1.14 -1.95
CA PHE A 48 -8.52 1.38 -1.19
C PHE A 48 -8.73 1.21 0.32
N ILE A 49 -9.85 1.68 0.86
CA ILE A 49 -10.21 1.47 2.26
C ILE A 49 -10.40 -0.02 2.57
N ARG A 50 -11.00 -0.82 1.68
CA ARG A 50 -11.11 -2.28 1.87
C ARG A 50 -9.74 -2.95 1.97
N GLN A 51 -8.79 -2.56 1.11
CA GLN A 51 -7.42 -3.08 1.15
C GLN A 51 -6.73 -2.68 2.46
N LEU A 52 -6.77 -1.40 2.84
CA LEU A 52 -6.24 -0.91 4.13
C LEU A 52 -6.86 -1.61 5.34
N ARG A 53 -8.17 -1.90 5.27
CA ARG A 53 -8.90 -2.58 6.34
C ARG A 53 -8.44 -4.02 6.52
N GLN A 54 -7.99 -4.71 5.47
CA GLN A 54 -7.37 -6.04 5.60
C GLN A 54 -6.04 -5.97 6.36
N ILE A 55 -5.23 -4.93 6.13
CA ILE A 55 -3.99 -4.69 6.88
C ILE A 55 -4.30 -4.49 8.37
N TRP A 56 -5.30 -3.64 8.66
CA TRP A 56 -5.74 -3.36 10.03
C TRP A 56 -6.24 -4.61 10.76
N VAL A 57 -7.02 -5.47 10.10
CA VAL A 57 -7.50 -6.73 10.68
C VAL A 57 -6.35 -7.67 11.03
N ARG A 58 -5.31 -7.75 10.19
CA ARG A 58 -4.11 -8.57 10.48
C ARG A 58 -3.27 -8.02 11.63
N PHE A 59 -3.29 -6.71 11.88
CA PHE A 59 -2.52 -6.10 12.97
C PHE A 59 -3.17 -6.29 14.35
N HIS A 60 -4.50 -6.41 14.40
CA HIS A 60 -5.28 -6.49 15.64
C HIS A 60 -5.74 -7.93 16.00
N ALA A 61 -5.21 -8.95 15.32
CA ALA A 61 -5.54 -10.36 15.55
C ALA A 61 -4.52 -11.05 16.48
#